data_AF-A0A954NRG3-F1
#
_entry.id   AF-A0A954NRG3-F1
#
_cell.length_a   1.000
_cell.length_b   1.000
_cell.length_c   1.000
_cell.angle_alpha   90.00
_cell.angle_beta   90.00
_cell.angle_gamma   90.00
#
_symmetry.space_group_name_H-M   'P 1'
#
loop_
_entity.id
_entity.type
_entity.pdbx_description
1 polymer ?
#
loop_
_entity_poly.entity_id
_entity_poly.type
_entity_poly.pdbx_seq_one_letter_code
_entity_poly.pdbx_strand_id
1 'polypeptide(L)'
;MSELELRAPKAAAEICRVLNEKNVDYAIGGALALAYWCEPRATIDVDITVYLPLDQPGQTIELLIELDCDFSHVKVTEQLREYGFCRATFRHTVVDFFLPTLSLYELAKERRRQVLMEGVTVFVWEPEVLCIFKMMFMRTQDFADIENCGRPSLKRSTQHGFASNSSTSSASATHGSRTGMKSFRELGDELRRSVWYTLTPAHQPDSPCLPVLLETACVVRFH
;
A
#
# COMPACT_ATOMS: atom_id res chain seq x y z
N MET A 1 25.55 -3.57 17.77
CA MET A 1 24.13 -3.19 17.81
C MET A 1 23.39 -4.35 18.43
N SER A 2 22.78 -4.17 19.60
CA SER A 2 22.04 -5.24 20.27
C SER A 2 20.94 -5.76 19.36
N GLU A 3 20.79 -7.07 19.33
CA GLU A 3 19.80 -7.85 18.57
C GLU A 3 18.33 -7.56 18.98
N LEU A 4 18.12 -6.63 19.92
CA LEU A 4 16.91 -6.54 20.74
C LEU A 4 15.81 -5.58 20.24
N GLU A 5 16.00 -4.82 19.16
CA GLU A 5 14.91 -4.04 18.56
C GLU A 5 15.07 -3.99 17.04
N LEU A 6 14.52 -5.00 16.35
CA LEU A 6 14.37 -4.92 14.91
C LEU A 6 13.30 -3.88 14.58
N ARG A 7 13.71 -2.77 13.95
CA ARG A 7 12.78 -1.73 13.51
C ARG A 7 12.02 -2.19 12.26
N ALA A 8 10.79 -1.70 12.11
CA ALA A 8 9.90 -2.07 11.01
C ALA A 8 10.55 -2.04 9.61
N PRO A 9 11.37 -1.03 9.21
CA PRO A 9 12.05 -1.05 7.91
C PRO A 9 12.99 -2.23 7.72
N LYS A 10 13.74 -2.63 8.76
CA LYS A 10 14.69 -3.73 8.69
C LYS A 10 13.97 -5.08 8.66
N ALA A 11 12.89 -5.23 9.44
CA ALA A 11 12.01 -6.40 9.35
C ALA A 11 11.40 -6.54 7.94
N ALA A 12 10.86 -5.45 7.38
CA ALA A 12 10.30 -5.44 6.04
C ALA A 12 11.35 -5.83 4.99
N ALA A 13 12.57 -5.27 5.05
CA ALA A 13 13.64 -5.62 4.13
C ALA A 13 14.07 -7.09 4.21
N GLU A 14 14.18 -7.66 5.42
CA GLU A 14 14.51 -9.07 5.61
C GLU A 14 13.43 -10.01 5.04
N ILE A 15 12.16 -9.71 5.30
CA ILE A 15 11.02 -10.45 4.72
C ILE A 15 11.06 -10.36 3.19
N CYS A 16 11.22 -9.14 2.65
CA CYS A 16 11.21 -8.91 1.21
C CYS A 16 12.39 -9.57 0.49
N ARG A 17 13.54 -9.73 1.15
CA ARG A 17 14.66 -10.52 0.63
C ARG A 17 14.24 -11.98 0.39
N VAL A 18 13.55 -12.60 1.35
CA VAL A 18 13.04 -13.97 1.21
C VAL A 18 11.98 -14.05 0.11
N LEU A 19 11.07 -13.07 0.02
CA LEU A 19 10.07 -13.01 -1.05
C LEU A 19 10.72 -12.89 -2.43
N ASN A 20 11.77 -12.07 -2.57
CA ASN A 20 12.55 -11.94 -3.80
C ASN A 20 13.22 -13.28 -4.18
N GLU A 21 13.89 -13.94 -3.21
CA GLU A 21 14.54 -15.24 -3.42
C GLU A 21 13.55 -16.32 -3.88
N LYS A 22 12.30 -16.23 -3.43
CA LYS A 22 11.20 -17.15 -3.78
C LYS A 22 10.40 -16.74 -5.01
N ASN A 23 10.69 -15.59 -5.61
CA ASN A 23 9.90 -14.99 -6.69
C ASN A 23 8.42 -14.83 -6.33
N VAL A 24 8.11 -14.58 -5.05
CA VAL A 24 6.76 -14.25 -4.63
C VAL A 24 6.54 -12.78 -4.94
N ASP A 25 5.50 -12.48 -5.70
CA ASP A 25 5.11 -11.10 -5.93
C ASP A 25 4.58 -10.46 -4.65
N TYR A 26 5.02 -9.23 -4.37
CA TYR A 26 4.54 -8.46 -3.22
C TYR A 26 4.56 -6.95 -3.48
N ALA A 27 4.02 -6.20 -2.53
CA ALA A 27 4.30 -4.79 -2.32
C ALA A 27 4.20 -4.44 -0.83
N ILE A 28 5.08 -3.54 -0.36
CA ILE A 28 5.05 -2.94 0.98
C ILE A 28 4.14 -1.71 0.93
N GLY A 29 3.36 -1.53 2.00
CA GLY A 29 2.35 -0.48 2.12
C GLY A 29 2.44 0.27 3.41
N GLY A 30 1.29 0.79 3.84
CA GLY A 30 1.16 1.49 5.09
C GLY A 30 2.13 2.67 5.22
N ALA A 31 2.56 2.92 6.45
CA ALA A 31 3.45 4.03 6.77
C ALA A 31 4.86 3.87 6.19
N LEU A 32 5.35 2.63 6.03
CA LEU A 32 6.67 2.38 5.45
C LEU A 32 6.73 2.80 3.98
N ALA A 33 5.71 2.46 3.19
CA ALA A 33 5.63 2.89 1.80
C ALA A 33 5.45 4.40 1.66
N LEU A 34 4.65 5.02 2.54
CA LEU A 34 4.46 6.47 2.57
C LEU A 34 5.76 7.26 2.77
N ALA A 35 6.71 6.71 3.53
CA ALA A 35 8.00 7.37 3.80
C ALA A 35 8.80 7.67 2.52
N TYR A 36 8.52 6.98 1.41
CA TYR A 36 9.15 7.23 0.11
C TYR A 36 8.51 8.38 -0.67
N TRP A 37 7.26 8.74 -0.36
CA TRP A 37 6.48 9.70 -1.13
C TRP A 37 6.18 10.98 -0.37
N CYS A 38 6.22 10.93 0.97
CA CYS A 38 5.73 12.00 1.84
C CYS A 38 6.63 12.19 3.07
N GLU A 39 6.24 13.10 3.96
CA GLU A 39 6.91 13.21 5.26
C GLU A 39 6.67 11.92 6.07
N PRO A 40 7.74 11.20 6.47
CA PRO A 40 7.58 9.93 7.17
C PRO A 40 6.94 10.14 8.54
N ARG A 41 6.14 9.15 8.96
CA ARG A 41 5.68 9.03 10.34
C ARG A 41 6.21 7.75 10.96
N ALA A 42 6.32 7.74 12.28
CA ALA A 42 6.68 6.53 13.01
C ALA A 42 5.63 5.43 12.77
N THR A 43 6.12 4.20 12.67
CA THR A 43 5.36 2.95 12.59
C THR A 43 6.18 1.86 13.25
N ILE A 44 5.48 0.90 13.84
CA ILE A 44 6.05 -0.26 14.52
C ILE A 44 5.66 -1.57 13.83
N ASP A 45 4.76 -1.49 12.86
CA ASP A 45 4.19 -2.59 12.09
C ASP A 45 4.65 -2.55 10.64
N VAL A 46 4.46 -3.67 9.95
CA VAL A 46 4.80 -3.83 8.54
C VAL A 46 3.55 -4.29 7.81
N ASP A 47 3.10 -3.51 6.83
CA ASP A 47 2.00 -3.87 5.95
C ASP A 47 2.57 -4.41 4.62
N ILE A 48 2.32 -5.67 4.27
CA ILE A 48 2.75 -6.28 3.01
C ILE A 48 1.57 -7.00 2.36
N THR A 49 1.33 -6.74 1.08
CA THR A 49 0.48 -7.64 0.27
C THR A 49 1.37 -8.64 -0.42
N VAL A 50 1.02 -9.92 -0.29
CA VAL A 50 1.62 -11.01 -1.06
C VAL A 50 0.59 -11.51 -2.07
N TYR A 51 0.99 -11.64 -3.33
CA TYR A 51 0.10 -12.05 -4.41
C TYR A 51 0.04 -13.58 -4.48
N LEU A 52 -0.55 -14.17 -3.45
CA LEU A 52 -0.87 -15.60 -3.35
C LEU A 52 -2.38 -15.82 -3.52
N PRO A 53 -2.82 -17.01 -3.97
CA PRO A 53 -4.24 -17.30 -4.18
C PRO A 53 -5.05 -17.30 -2.87
N LEU A 54 -6.19 -16.59 -2.86
CA LEU A 54 -7.10 -16.52 -1.72
C LEU A 54 -7.73 -17.88 -1.34
N ASP A 55 -7.97 -18.71 -2.35
CA ASP A 55 -8.59 -20.04 -2.21
C ASP A 55 -7.60 -21.11 -1.72
N GLN A 56 -6.32 -20.76 -1.59
CA GLN A 56 -5.24 -21.65 -1.14
C GLN A 56 -4.50 -21.05 0.07
N PRO A 57 -5.17 -20.90 1.24
CA PRO A 57 -4.55 -20.31 2.43
C PRO A 57 -3.32 -21.10 2.93
N GLY A 58 -3.19 -22.37 2.54
CA GLY A 58 -2.01 -23.18 2.79
C GLY A 58 -0.72 -22.56 2.24
N GLN A 59 -0.75 -21.91 1.08
CA GLN A 59 0.45 -21.26 0.50
C GLN A 59 0.92 -20.09 1.37
N THR A 60 0.00 -19.28 1.89
CA THR A 60 0.34 -18.19 2.81
C THR A 60 0.91 -18.73 4.12
N ILE A 61 0.32 -19.81 4.64
CA ILE A 61 0.81 -20.48 5.85
C ILE A 61 2.22 -21.04 5.64
N GLU A 62 2.48 -21.72 4.52
CA GLU A 62 3.80 -22.22 4.16
C GLU A 62 4.82 -21.08 4.10
N LEU A 63 4.46 -19.97 3.46
CA LEU A 63 5.30 -18.76 3.44
C LEU A 63 5.60 -18.24 4.86
N LEU A 64 4.61 -18.20 5.76
CA LEU A 64 4.83 -17.76 7.14
C LEU A 64 5.78 -18.68 7.91
N ILE A 65 5.71 -20.00 7.68
CA ILE A 65 6.63 -20.99 8.26
C ILE A 65 8.05 -20.75 7.73
N GLU A 66 8.19 -20.55 6.43
CA GLU A 66 9.50 -20.31 5.78
C GLU A 66 10.14 -18.98 6.21
N LEU A 67 9.32 -17.98 6.52
CA LEU A 67 9.76 -16.71 7.09
C LEU A 67 10.11 -16.81 8.58
N ASP A 68 9.93 -17.97 9.23
CA ASP A 68 10.12 -18.15 10.67
C ASP A 68 9.27 -17.15 11.49
N CYS A 69 8.04 -16.91 11.02
CA CYS A 69 7.07 -16.08 11.73
C CYS A 69 6.45 -16.85 12.89
N ASP A 70 6.20 -16.17 14.01
CA ASP A 70 5.34 -16.65 15.09
C ASP A 70 3.88 -16.31 14.78
N PHE A 71 3.02 -17.33 14.75
CA PHE A 71 1.60 -17.20 14.50
C PHE A 71 0.80 -18.40 15.02
N SER A 72 -0.50 -18.18 15.26
CA SER A 72 -1.44 -19.26 15.52
C SER A 72 -2.04 -19.75 14.20
N HIS A 73 -1.77 -21.01 13.86
CA HIS A 73 -2.25 -21.64 12.63
C HIS A 73 -3.78 -21.56 12.46
N VAL A 74 -4.52 -21.78 13.55
CA VAL A 74 -5.99 -21.69 13.56
C VAL A 74 -6.44 -20.26 13.28
N LYS A 75 -5.91 -19.28 14.02
CA LYS A 75 -6.29 -17.87 13.85
C LYS A 75 -5.93 -17.33 12.46
N VAL A 76 -4.73 -17.63 11.95
CA VAL A 76 -4.32 -17.21 10.60
C VAL A 76 -5.25 -17.81 9.55
N THR A 77 -5.58 -19.10 9.66
CA THR A 77 -6.50 -19.75 8.71
C THR A 77 -7.88 -19.08 8.71
N GLU A 78 -8.41 -18.76 9.88
CA GLU A 78 -9.69 -18.04 10.02
C GLU A 78 -9.60 -16.63 9.43
N GLN A 79 -8.56 -15.87 9.77
CA GLN A 79 -8.34 -14.51 9.28
C GLN A 79 -8.22 -14.45 7.74
N LEU A 80 -7.45 -15.37 7.14
CA LEU A 80 -7.31 -15.44 5.69
C LEU A 80 -8.64 -15.73 4.99
N ARG A 81 -9.46 -16.63 5.55
CA ARG A 81 -10.77 -16.96 4.98
C ARG A 81 -11.79 -15.84 5.13
N GLU A 82 -11.81 -15.17 6.28
CA GLU A 82 -12.83 -14.18 6.59
C GLU A 82 -12.50 -12.80 6.02
N TYR A 83 -11.23 -12.40 6.10
CA TYR A 83 -10.80 -11.03 5.80
C TYR A 83 -9.84 -10.93 4.62
N GLY A 84 -9.27 -12.06 4.15
CA GLY A 84 -8.24 -12.05 3.11
C GLY A 84 -6.95 -11.35 3.53
N PHE A 85 -6.69 -11.28 4.83
CA PHE A 85 -5.38 -10.90 5.38
C PHE A 85 -5.16 -11.66 6.68
N CYS A 86 -3.92 -11.78 7.13
CA CYS A 86 -3.59 -12.33 8.44
C CYS A 86 -2.48 -11.54 9.11
N ARG A 87 -2.40 -11.67 10.43
CA ARG A 87 -1.35 -11.07 11.24
C ARG A 87 -0.40 -12.15 11.77
N ALA A 88 0.89 -11.91 11.62
CA ALA A 88 1.95 -12.74 12.19
C ALA A 88 3.06 -11.86 12.78
N THR A 89 3.93 -12.46 13.59
CA THR A 89 5.08 -11.76 14.17
C THR A 89 6.35 -12.28 13.52
N PHE A 90 7.07 -11.42 12.79
CA PHE A 90 8.41 -11.73 12.31
C PHE A 90 9.42 -11.23 13.34
N ARG A 91 10.06 -12.15 14.07
CA ARG A 91 10.94 -11.87 15.21
C ARG A 91 10.23 -11.06 16.31
N HIS A 92 10.31 -9.72 16.26
CA HIS A 92 9.69 -8.80 17.22
C HIS A 92 8.79 -7.75 16.54
N THR A 93 8.57 -7.88 15.23
CA THR A 93 7.79 -6.93 14.44
C THR A 93 6.48 -7.57 14.03
N VAL A 94 5.37 -6.86 14.31
CA VAL A 94 4.05 -7.26 13.83
C VAL A 94 3.97 -7.01 12.32
N VAL A 95 3.52 -8.01 11.58
CA VAL A 95 3.37 -7.95 10.13
C VAL A 95 1.94 -8.30 9.77
N ASP A 96 1.29 -7.40 9.04
CA ASP A 96 0.00 -7.65 8.40
C ASP A 96 0.24 -8.08 6.95
N PHE A 97 -0.08 -9.35 6.67
CA PHE A 97 0.00 -9.95 5.34
C PHE A 97 -1.38 -9.90 4.68
N PHE A 98 -1.52 -9.05 3.67
CA PHE A 98 -2.73 -8.92 2.87
C PHE A 98 -2.67 -9.81 1.62
N LEU A 99 -3.82 -10.34 1.20
CA LEU A 99 -3.99 -11.05 -0.06
C LEU A 99 -4.83 -10.21 -1.04
N PRO A 100 -4.73 -10.45 -2.36
CA PRO A 100 -5.44 -9.68 -3.37
C PRO A 100 -6.95 -10.01 -3.40
N THR A 101 -7.72 -9.46 -2.46
CA THR A 101 -9.17 -9.71 -2.28
C THR A 101 -10.06 -9.11 -3.35
N LEU A 102 -9.53 -8.22 -4.18
CA LEU A 102 -10.25 -7.51 -5.24
C LEU A 102 -9.38 -7.44 -6.49
N SER A 103 -10.00 -7.35 -7.67
CA SER A 103 -9.28 -7.15 -8.94
C SER A 103 -8.49 -5.84 -8.99
N LEU A 104 -8.84 -4.86 -8.15
CA LEU A 104 -8.03 -3.66 -7.91
C LEU A 104 -6.57 -3.99 -7.55
N TYR A 105 -6.31 -5.09 -6.86
CA TYR A 105 -4.95 -5.47 -6.46
C TYR A 105 -4.08 -5.81 -7.67
N GLU A 106 -4.61 -6.41 -8.74
CA GLU A 106 -3.83 -6.67 -9.95
C GLU A 106 -3.39 -5.38 -10.64
N LEU A 107 -4.28 -4.39 -10.70
CA LEU A 107 -3.93 -3.06 -11.21
C LEU A 107 -2.94 -2.34 -10.27
N ALA A 108 -3.09 -2.51 -8.95
CA ALA A 108 -2.14 -1.99 -7.96
C ALA A 108 -0.76 -2.65 -8.09
N LYS A 109 -0.70 -3.94 -8.45
CA LYS A 109 0.52 -4.71 -8.66
C LYS A 109 1.38 -4.13 -9.77
N GLU A 110 0.77 -3.71 -10.88
CA GLU A 110 1.48 -3.08 -12.00
C GLU A 110 2.05 -1.69 -11.63
N ARG A 111 1.46 -1.06 -10.61
CA ARG A 111 1.79 0.30 -10.15
C ARG A 111 2.74 0.33 -8.95
N ARG A 112 3.33 -0.80 -8.57
CA ARG A 112 4.41 -0.83 -7.58
C ARG A 112 5.70 -0.21 -8.11
N ARG A 113 6.53 0.29 -7.21
CA ARG A 113 7.81 0.96 -7.51
C ARG A 113 8.94 0.27 -6.77
N GLN A 114 10.05 0.06 -7.46
CA GLN A 114 11.27 -0.43 -6.85
C GLN A 114 11.96 0.70 -6.09
N VAL A 115 12.28 0.42 -4.84
CA VAL A 115 13.02 1.34 -3.95
C VAL A 115 14.09 0.56 -3.19
N LEU A 116 15.08 1.28 -2.67
CA LEU A 116 16.08 0.70 -1.77
C LEU A 116 15.58 0.86 -0.32
N MET A 117 15.49 -0.25 0.42
CA MET A 117 15.13 -0.29 1.83
C MET A 117 16.17 -1.13 2.57
N GLU A 118 16.93 -0.51 3.48
CA GLU A 118 17.93 -1.23 4.29
C GLU A 118 18.90 -2.08 3.44
N GLY A 119 19.28 -1.58 2.26
CA GLY A 119 20.18 -2.26 1.32
C GLY A 119 19.51 -3.33 0.44
N VAL A 120 18.21 -3.59 0.60
CA VAL A 120 17.43 -4.53 -0.21
C VAL A 120 16.59 -3.76 -1.22
N THR A 121 16.60 -4.20 -2.49
CA THR A 121 15.65 -3.71 -3.48
C THR A 121 14.28 -4.33 -3.21
N VAL A 122 13.31 -3.49 -2.86
CA VAL A 122 11.95 -3.89 -2.49
C VAL A 122 10.92 -3.20 -3.37
N PHE A 123 9.72 -3.77 -3.44
CA PHE A 123 8.57 -3.14 -4.07
C PHE A 123 7.69 -2.44 -3.04
N VAL A 124 7.39 -1.17 -3.25
CA VAL A 124 6.38 -0.40 -2.50
C VAL A 124 5.23 0.00 -3.42
N TRP A 125 4.03 0.18 -2.91
CA TRP A 125 3.00 0.86 -3.70
C TRP A 125 3.36 2.32 -3.93
N GLU A 126 2.98 2.83 -5.09
CA GLU A 126 3.08 4.25 -5.40
C GLU A 126 1.99 5.08 -4.68
N PRO A 127 2.14 6.41 -4.62
CA PRO A 127 1.35 7.23 -3.72
C PRO A 127 -0.15 7.18 -4.01
N GLU A 128 -0.57 7.16 -5.28
CA GLU A 128 -1.98 7.07 -5.65
C GLU A 128 -2.64 5.79 -5.13
N VAL A 129 -1.93 4.65 -5.25
CA VAL A 129 -2.41 3.37 -4.77
C VAL A 129 -2.48 3.35 -3.24
N LEU A 130 -1.50 3.94 -2.55
CA LEU A 130 -1.53 4.10 -1.09
C LEU A 130 -2.74 4.92 -0.65
N CYS A 131 -3.06 6.03 -1.34
CA CYS A 131 -4.25 6.82 -1.07
C CYS A 131 -5.53 6.01 -1.26
N ILE A 132 -5.64 5.23 -2.35
CA ILE A 132 -6.81 4.39 -2.62
C ILE A 132 -7.02 3.37 -1.50
N PHE A 133 -5.98 2.60 -1.13
CA PHE A 133 -6.12 1.61 -0.06
C PHE A 133 -6.45 2.26 1.30
N LYS A 134 -5.89 3.42 1.59
CA LYS A 134 -6.25 4.20 2.79
C LYS A 134 -7.71 4.65 2.81
N MET A 135 -8.26 5.03 1.66
CA MET A 135 -9.69 5.33 1.51
C MET A 135 -10.59 4.09 1.65
N MET A 136 -10.06 2.89 1.42
CA MET A 136 -10.82 1.65 1.68
C MET A 136 -10.91 1.35 3.18
N PHE A 137 -9.83 1.56 3.95
CA PHE A 137 -9.79 1.27 5.39
C PHE A 137 -10.32 2.40 6.29
N MET A 138 -10.10 3.67 5.91
CA MET A 138 -10.59 4.88 6.60
C MET A 138 -10.42 4.92 8.12
N ARG A 139 -9.24 4.53 8.63
CA ARG A 139 -8.89 4.79 10.03
C ARG A 139 -8.60 6.28 10.21
N THR A 140 -8.67 6.77 11.44
CA THR A 140 -8.37 8.19 11.75
C THR A 140 -7.04 8.66 11.16
N GLN A 141 -6.00 7.83 11.25
CA GLN A 141 -4.67 8.14 10.71
C GLN A 141 -4.61 8.13 9.17
N ASP A 142 -5.52 7.43 8.50
CA ASP A 142 -5.52 7.33 7.04
C ASP A 142 -5.87 8.67 6.39
N PHE A 143 -6.70 9.51 7.03
CA PHE A 143 -6.96 10.88 6.56
C PHE A 143 -5.71 11.76 6.59
N ALA A 144 -4.97 11.75 7.70
CA ALA A 144 -3.73 12.51 7.83
C ALA A 144 -2.68 12.04 6.81
N ASP A 145 -2.60 10.73 6.59
CA ASP A 145 -1.71 10.12 5.60
C ASP A 145 -2.08 10.53 4.15
N ILE A 146 -3.37 10.56 3.79
CA ILE A 146 -3.84 11.01 2.48
C ILE A 146 -3.55 12.50 2.27
N GLU A 147 -3.81 13.34 3.28
CA GLU A 147 -3.50 14.77 3.20
C GLU A 147 -2.00 15.02 3.02
N ASN A 148 -1.15 14.23 3.70
CA ASN A 148 0.30 14.30 3.56
C ASN A 148 0.77 13.91 2.15
N CYS A 149 0.14 12.91 1.53
CA CYS A 149 0.38 12.54 0.13
C CYS A 149 -0.02 13.64 -0.85
N GLY A 150 -1.13 14.32 -0.56
CA GLY A 150 -1.67 15.36 -1.43
C GLY A 150 -0.92 16.69 -1.39
N ARG A 151 0.01 16.87 -0.44
CA ARG A 151 0.86 18.06 -0.39
C ARG A 151 2.00 17.92 -1.40
N PRO A 152 2.33 18.98 -2.15
CA PRO A 152 3.53 18.99 -2.98
C PRO A 152 4.76 18.69 -2.10
N SER A 153 5.30 17.49 -2.23
CA SER A 153 6.47 17.07 -1.45
C SER A 153 7.73 17.57 -2.16
N LEU A 154 8.63 18.25 -1.44
CA LEU A 154 9.94 18.69 -1.95
C LEU A 154 10.86 17.52 -2.35
N LYS A 155 10.48 16.27 -2.09
CA LYS A 155 11.27 15.06 -2.40
C LYS A 155 11.08 14.53 -3.83
N ARG A 156 10.50 15.32 -4.76
CA ARG A 156 10.39 14.97 -6.18
C ARG A 156 11.69 15.21 -6.95
N SER A 157 12.80 14.58 -6.53
CA SER A 157 14.00 14.43 -7.36
C SER A 157 15.09 13.70 -6.59
N THR A 158 15.24 12.39 -6.81
CA THR A 158 16.53 11.73 -7.09
C THR A 158 16.31 10.21 -7.23
N GLN A 159 15.75 9.80 -8.36
CA GLN A 159 16.32 8.66 -9.08
C GLN A 159 16.81 9.25 -10.40
N HIS A 160 18.12 9.45 -10.50
CA HIS A 160 19.00 9.79 -11.65
C HIS A 160 20.05 10.82 -11.20
N GLY A 161 21.30 10.56 -11.59
CA GLY A 161 22.50 11.09 -10.98
C GLY A 161 22.65 12.62 -10.94
N PHE A 162 23.55 13.01 -10.04
CA PHE A 162 24.13 14.35 -9.89
C PHE A 162 24.47 15.00 -11.25
N ALA A 163 23.87 16.15 -11.54
CA ALA A 163 24.49 17.24 -12.29
C ALA A 163 23.75 18.55 -11.98
N SER A 164 24.49 19.51 -11.44
CA SER A 164 24.06 20.89 -11.19
C SER A 164 23.78 21.63 -12.49
N ASN A 165 22.71 22.44 -12.53
CA ASN A 165 22.84 23.89 -12.75
C ASN A 165 21.51 24.63 -12.61
N SER A 166 21.67 25.87 -12.17
CA SER A 166 20.71 26.91 -11.82
C SER A 166 19.97 27.52 -13.02
N SER A 167 18.68 27.83 -12.84
CA SER A 167 18.12 29.14 -13.19
C SER A 167 16.68 29.26 -12.71
N THR A 168 16.42 30.31 -11.93
CA THR A 168 15.12 30.81 -11.47
C THR A 168 14.31 31.45 -12.59
N SER A 169 13.01 31.15 -12.66
CA SER A 169 12.01 32.08 -13.20
C SER A 169 10.65 31.90 -12.51
N SER A 170 10.18 32.99 -11.95
CA SER A 170 8.88 33.22 -11.32
C SER A 170 7.72 33.08 -12.31
N ALA A 171 6.65 32.38 -11.92
CA ALA A 171 5.35 32.45 -12.59
C ALA A 171 4.22 32.61 -11.57
N SER A 172 3.41 33.63 -11.83
CA SER A 172 2.27 34.13 -11.07
C SER A 172 1.10 33.14 -10.98
N ALA A 173 0.52 32.98 -9.80
CA ALA A 173 -0.70 32.21 -9.57
C ALA A 173 -1.95 32.99 -9.98
N THR A 174 -2.67 32.51 -11.01
CA THR A 174 -4.05 32.92 -11.30
C THR A 174 -5.02 32.10 -10.45
N HIS A 175 -5.83 32.81 -9.65
CA HIS A 175 -6.91 32.26 -8.82
C HIS A 175 -8.06 31.77 -9.72
N GLY A 176 -8.15 30.46 -9.94
CA GLY A 176 -9.29 29.80 -10.56
C GLY A 176 -10.18 29.16 -9.50
N SER A 177 -11.45 29.55 -9.43
CA SER A 177 -12.47 29.03 -8.51
C SER A 177 -12.70 27.52 -8.74
N ARG A 178 -12.28 26.68 -7.78
CA ARG A 178 -12.59 25.24 -7.77
C ARG A 178 -13.94 24.99 -7.08
N THR A 179 -15.02 25.08 -7.83
CA THR A 179 -16.33 24.52 -7.44
C THR A 179 -16.41 23.06 -7.90
N GLY A 180 -16.54 22.11 -6.96
CA GLY A 180 -16.91 20.71 -7.25
C GLY A 180 -15.97 19.60 -6.76
N MET A 181 -14.91 19.89 -5.99
CA MET A 181 -14.06 18.83 -5.43
C MET A 181 -14.72 18.18 -4.20
N LYS A 182 -15.09 16.91 -4.32
CA LYS A 182 -15.48 16.06 -3.20
C LYS A 182 -14.31 15.98 -2.19
N SER A 183 -14.63 16.01 -0.91
CA SER A 183 -13.69 15.74 0.16
C SER A 183 -13.18 14.28 0.10
N PHE A 184 -12.00 14.01 0.67
CA PHE A 184 -11.48 12.64 0.77
C PHE A 184 -12.43 11.70 1.54
N ARG A 185 -13.21 12.24 2.47
CA ARG A 185 -14.24 11.47 3.18
C ARG A 185 -15.37 11.06 2.24
N GLU A 186 -15.88 11.97 1.43
CA GLU A 186 -16.94 11.67 0.45
C GLU A 186 -16.48 10.67 -0.61
N LEU A 187 -15.24 10.80 -1.09
CA LEU A 187 -14.64 9.84 -2.02
C LEU A 187 -14.48 8.46 -1.38
N GLY A 188 -14.04 8.39 -0.12
CA GLY A 188 -13.93 7.12 0.62
C GLY A 188 -15.28 6.43 0.83
N ASP A 189 -16.33 7.20 1.15
CA ASP A 189 -17.69 6.67 1.33
C ASP A 189 -18.31 6.17 0.02
N GLU A 190 -17.96 6.78 -1.11
CA GLU A 190 -18.38 6.34 -2.46
C GLU A 190 -17.62 5.10 -2.92
N LEU A 191 -16.30 5.06 -2.69
CA LEU A 191 -15.46 3.90 -2.98
C LEU A 191 -15.95 2.68 -2.20
N ARG A 192 -16.23 2.83 -0.89
CA ARG A 192 -16.79 1.75 -0.08
C ARG A 192 -18.12 1.27 -0.62
N ARG A 193 -19.08 2.16 -0.92
CA ARG A 193 -20.35 1.75 -1.53
C ARG A 193 -20.12 0.91 -2.79
N SER A 194 -19.22 1.35 -3.66
CA SER A 194 -18.95 0.65 -4.92
C SER A 194 -18.27 -0.71 -4.71
N VAL A 195 -17.32 -0.81 -3.78
CA VAL A 195 -16.68 -2.09 -3.40
C VAL A 195 -17.70 -3.04 -2.76
N TRP A 196 -18.55 -2.54 -1.85
CA TRP A 196 -19.65 -3.32 -1.25
C TRP A 196 -20.68 -3.80 -2.29
N TYR A 197 -20.99 -2.98 -3.30
CA TYR A 197 -21.85 -3.38 -4.43
C TYR A 197 -21.23 -4.48 -5.29
N THR A 198 -19.90 -4.57 -5.35
CA THR A 198 -19.20 -5.60 -6.14
C THR A 198 -19.03 -6.92 -5.37
N LEU A 199 -19.06 -6.87 -4.03
CA LEU A 199 -18.83 -8.03 -3.15
C LEU A 199 -20.11 -8.72 -2.67
N THR A 200 -21.30 -8.25 -3.05
CA THR A 200 -22.56 -8.91 -2.71
C THR A 200 -22.87 -10.03 -3.73
N PRO A 201 -23.12 -11.28 -3.31
CA PRO A 201 -23.35 -12.43 -4.22
C PRO A 201 -24.53 -12.29 -5.18
N ALA A 202 -25.37 -11.26 -5.00
CA ALA A 202 -26.56 -11.04 -5.78
C ALA A 202 -26.30 -10.39 -7.15
N HIS A 203 -25.10 -9.87 -7.43
CA HIS A 203 -24.82 -9.14 -8.67
C HIS A 203 -23.66 -9.78 -9.46
N GLN A 204 -24.02 -10.36 -10.60
CA GLN A 204 -23.19 -11.04 -11.59
C GLN A 204 -22.18 -10.10 -12.31
N PRO A 205 -21.13 -10.65 -12.96
CA PRO A 205 -19.86 -9.97 -13.27
C PRO A 205 -19.86 -8.97 -14.44
N ASP A 206 -21.01 -8.58 -14.99
CA ASP A 206 -21.08 -7.75 -16.21
C ASP A 206 -21.18 -6.23 -15.95
N SER A 207 -20.83 -5.74 -14.75
CA SER A 207 -20.87 -4.30 -14.45
C SER A 207 -19.52 -3.60 -14.73
N PRO A 208 -19.47 -2.62 -15.66
CA PRO A 208 -18.23 -1.93 -16.06
C PRO A 208 -17.71 -0.88 -15.04
N CYS A 209 -18.05 -1.00 -13.76
CA CYS A 209 -17.89 0.12 -12.81
C CYS A 209 -16.50 0.20 -12.13
N LEU A 210 -15.73 -0.89 -12.07
CA LEU A 210 -14.41 -0.85 -11.40
C LEU A 210 -13.33 -0.05 -12.16
N PRO A 211 -13.21 -0.16 -13.51
CA PRO A 211 -12.26 0.65 -14.27
C PRO A 211 -12.51 2.16 -14.13
N VAL A 212 -13.78 2.57 -14.05
CA VAL A 212 -14.18 3.98 -13.97
C VAL A 212 -13.78 4.61 -12.64
N LEU A 213 -13.85 3.89 -11.51
CA LEU A 213 -13.42 4.41 -10.21
C LEU A 213 -11.90 4.54 -10.12
N LEU A 214 -11.16 3.66 -10.77
CA LEU A 214 -9.70 3.78 -10.90
C LEU A 214 -9.32 4.90 -11.85
N GLU A 215 -10.03 5.11 -12.96
CA GLU A 215 -9.83 6.30 -13.80
C GLU A 215 -10.19 7.57 -13.03
N THR A 216 -11.29 7.60 -12.28
CA THR A 216 -11.75 8.77 -11.50
C THR A 216 -10.82 9.06 -10.31
N ALA A 217 -10.28 8.03 -9.66
CA ALA A 217 -9.23 8.18 -8.65
C ALA A 217 -7.88 8.54 -9.30
N CYS A 218 -7.56 8.03 -10.50
CA CYS A 218 -6.43 8.46 -11.32
C CYS A 218 -6.56 9.91 -11.81
N VAL A 219 -7.76 10.47 -11.92
CA VAL A 219 -7.97 11.90 -12.20
C VAL A 219 -7.51 12.77 -11.02
N VAL A 220 -7.36 12.20 -9.82
CA VAL A 220 -6.55 12.79 -8.75
C VAL A 220 -5.07 12.59 -9.07
N ARG A 221 -4.61 13.17 -10.19
CA ARG A 221 -3.18 13.41 -10.38
C ARG A 221 -2.78 14.43 -9.33
N PHE A 222 -1.97 13.99 -8.37
CA PHE A 222 -1.30 14.89 -7.44
C PHE A 222 -0.28 15.71 -8.23
N HIS A 223 -0.72 16.82 -8.82
CA HIS A 223 0.14 17.78 -9.53
C HIS A 223 1.11 18.46 -8.57
#